data_AF-A0A8W8L6S8-F1
#
_entry.id   AF-A0A8W8L6S8-F1
#
_cell.length_a   1.000
_cell.length_b   1.000
_cell.length_c   1.000
_cell.angle_alpha   90.00
_cell.angle_beta   90.00
_cell.angle_gamma   90.00
#
_symmetry.space_group_name_H-M   'P 1'
#
loop_
_entity.id
_entity.type
_entity.pdbx_description
1 polymer ?
#
loop_
_entity_poly.entity_id
_entity_poly.type
_entity_poly.pdbx_seq_one_letter_code
_entity_poly.pdbx_strand_id
1 'polypeptide(L)' 'DVSDQAQGGGLPPAGAPPGSGIIQVTPSEKEAIERLKALGFSEGMCIQAYFACERNEDLAANFLLSQTEDDQQS' A
#
# COMPACT_ATOMS: atom_id res chain seq x y z
N ASP A 1 -25.26 55.08 -6.10
CA ASP A 1 -25.17 54.64 -7.50
C ASP A 1 -23.71 54.35 -7.80
N VAL A 2 -23.33 53.08 -7.73
CA VAL A 2 -22.21 52.51 -8.47
C VAL A 2 -22.56 51.05 -8.66
N SER A 3 -22.97 50.77 -9.90
CA SER A 3 -23.30 49.45 -10.42
C SER A 3 -22.02 48.78 -10.94
N ASP A 4 -22.10 47.46 -11.06
CA ASP A 4 -21.25 46.61 -11.92
C ASP A 4 -19.90 46.16 -11.33
N GLN A 5 -19.81 44.86 -11.03
CA GLN A 5 -18.96 43.97 -11.83
C GLN A 5 -19.25 42.50 -11.50
N ALA A 6 -19.74 41.79 -12.52
CA ALA A 6 -19.71 40.35 -12.64
C ALA A 6 -18.30 39.90 -13.03
N GLN A 7 -17.85 38.72 -12.54
CA GLN A 7 -16.87 37.77 -13.12
C GLN A 7 -16.38 36.89 -11.94
N GLY A 8 -16.56 35.58 -11.92
CA GLY A 8 -16.19 34.63 -12.96
C GLY A 8 -14.96 33.88 -12.46
N GLY A 9 -15.14 32.64 -11.98
CA GLY A 9 -14.03 31.85 -11.47
C GLY A 9 -14.48 30.62 -10.69
N GLY A 10 -15.13 29.68 -11.37
CA GLY A 10 -15.26 28.32 -10.84
C GLY A 10 -13.86 27.72 -10.69
N LEU A 11 -13.44 27.51 -9.45
CA LEU A 11 -12.21 26.79 -9.12
C LEU A 11 -12.41 25.31 -9.55
N PRO A 12 -11.56 24.73 -10.41
CA PRO A 12 -11.47 23.28 -10.47
C PRO A 12 -10.77 22.80 -9.19
N PRO A 13 -11.28 21.78 -8.49
CA PRO A 13 -10.48 21.07 -7.50
C PRO A 13 -9.54 20.12 -8.25
N ALA A 14 -8.44 20.63 -8.79
CA ALA A 14 -7.42 19.82 -9.44
C ALA A 14 -6.07 20.08 -8.76
N GLY A 15 -5.83 19.35 -7.68
CA GLY A 15 -4.61 19.45 -6.92
C GLY A 15 -4.40 18.29 -5.94
N ALA A 16 -4.83 17.08 -6.30
CA ALA A 16 -4.25 15.89 -5.68
C ALA A 16 -2.85 15.70 -6.31
N PRO A 17 -1.76 15.68 -5.53
CA PRO A 17 -0.42 15.54 -6.08
C PRO A 17 -0.27 14.15 -6.76
N PRO A 18 0.18 14.09 -8.03
CA PRO A 18 0.57 12.84 -8.67
C PRO A 18 2.00 12.56 -8.22
N GLY A 19 2.20 11.67 -7.24
CA GLY A 19 3.58 11.40 -6.82
C GLY A 19 3.77 10.41 -5.68
N SER A 20 2.72 10.01 -4.97
CA SER A 20 2.82 8.83 -4.12
C SER A 20 2.47 7.64 -4.99
N GLY A 21 3.48 6.88 -5.42
CA GLY A 21 3.31 5.56 -6.01
C GLY A 21 2.66 4.64 -4.97
N ILE A 22 1.35 4.79 -4.79
CA ILE A 22 0.53 3.89 -4.01
C ILE A 22 0.56 2.60 -4.81
N ILE A 23 1.36 1.63 -4.35
CA ILE A 23 1.32 0.28 -4.88
C ILE A 23 -0.11 -0.16 -4.64
N GLN A 24 -0.89 -0.20 -5.72
CA GLN A 24 -2.31 -0.43 -5.62
C GLN A 24 -2.50 -1.92 -5.44
N VAL A 25 -2.58 -2.33 -4.17
CA VAL A 25 -2.85 -3.70 -3.78
C VAL A 25 -4.29 -4.02 -4.16
N THR A 26 -4.46 -4.96 -5.07
CA THR A 26 -5.76 -5.50 -5.44
C THR A 26 -6.37 -6.24 -4.25
N PRO A 27 -7.71 -6.37 -4.18
CA PRO A 27 -8.36 -7.08 -3.07
C PRO A 27 -7.83 -8.51 -2.88
N SER A 28 -7.50 -9.21 -3.97
CA SER A 28 -6.95 -10.57 -3.91
C SER A 28 -5.54 -10.61 -3.29
N GLU A 29 -4.68 -9.64 -3.61
CA GLU A 29 -3.35 -9.53 -2.99
C GLU A 29 -3.47 -9.16 -1.52
N LYS A 30 -4.44 -8.30 -1.17
CA LYS A 30 -4.71 -7.91 0.22
C LYS A 30 -5.10 -9.12 1.07
N GLU A 31 -5.93 -10.03 0.54
CA GLU A 31 -6.28 -11.27 1.25
C GLU A 31 -5.04 -12.13 1.54
N ALA A 32 -4.13 -12.29 0.56
CA ALA A 32 -2.88 -13.02 0.77
C ALA A 32 -2.00 -12.33 1.83
N ILE A 33 -1.86 -11.00 1.74
CA ILE A 33 -1.15 -10.18 2.73
C ILE A 33 -1.77 -10.33 4.13
N GLU A 34 -3.10 -10.41 4.25
CA GLU A 34 -3.78 -10.61 5.54
C GLU A 34 -3.49 -11.99 6.13
N ARG A 35 -3.37 -13.05 5.32
CA ARG A 35 -2.93 -14.37 5.79
C ARG A 35 -1.49 -14.33 6.29
N LEU A 36 -0.60 -13.65 5.58
CA LEU A 36 0.78 -13.44 6.03
C LEU A 36 0.83 -12.64 7.34
N LYS A 37 -0.01 -11.60 7.50
CA LYS A 37 -0.14 -10.84 8.75
C LYS A 37 -0.64 -11.70 9.91
N ALA A 38 -1.49 -12.69 9.65
CA ALA A 38 -1.99 -13.61 10.68
C ALA A 38 -0.90 -14.48 11.31
N LEU A 39 0.26 -14.63 10.64
CA LEU A 39 1.45 -15.27 11.19
C LEU A 39 2.19 -14.40 12.22
N GLY A 40 1.80 -13.13 12.38
CA GLY A 40 2.41 -12.17 13.30
C GLY A 40 3.28 -11.09 12.63
N PHE A 41 3.32 -11.06 11.29
CA PHE A 41 4.12 -10.10 10.54
C PHE A 41 3.40 -8.76 10.31
N SER A 42 4.18 -7.69 10.14
CA SER A 42 3.67 -6.36 9.81
C SER A 42 3.22 -6.26 8.36
N GLU A 43 2.19 -5.46 8.08
CA GLU A 43 1.64 -5.30 6.72
C GLU A 43 2.68 -4.89 5.67
N GLY A 44 3.58 -3.96 6.02
CA GLY A 44 4.66 -3.54 5.12
C GLY A 44 5.61 -4.68 4.75
N MET A 45 5.97 -5.53 5.72
CA MET A 45 6.82 -6.71 5.49
C MET A 45 6.10 -7.73 4.61
N CYS A 46 4.82 -8.00 4.91
CA CYS A 46 4.00 -8.91 4.11
C CYS A 46 3.88 -8.46 2.65
N ILE A 47 3.61 -7.16 2.43
CA ILE A 47 3.55 -6.57 1.09
C ILE A 47 4.88 -6.76 0.36
N GLN A 48 6.00 -6.39 0.99
CA GLN A 48 7.33 -6.50 0.39
C GLN A 48 7.67 -7.94 0.04
N ALA A 49 7.49 -8.90 0.96
CA ALA A 49 7.75 -10.31 0.72
C ALA A 49 6.84 -10.88 -0.36
N TYR A 50 5.55 -10.55 -0.33
CA TYR A 50 4.59 -11.04 -1.32
C TYR A 50 4.95 -10.59 -2.73
N PHE A 51 5.30 -9.31 -2.93
CA PHE A 51 5.74 -8.82 -4.24
C PHE A 51 7.15 -9.31 -4.61
N ALA A 52 8.06 -9.49 -3.65
CA ALA A 52 9.39 -10.06 -3.89
C ALA A 52 9.34 -11.52 -4.32
N CYS A 53 8.37 -12.29 -3.81
CA CYS A 53 8.11 -13.68 -4.17
C CYS A 53 7.16 -13.81 -5.37
N GLU A 54 7.09 -12.81 -6.25
CA GLU A 54 6.25 -12.82 -7.47
C GLU A 54 4.77 -13.12 -7.20
N ARG A 55 4.21 -12.61 -6.08
CA ARG A 55 2.82 -12.82 -5.63
C ARG A 55 2.49 -14.26 -5.25
N ASN A 56 3.49 -15.04 -4.84
CA ASN A 56 3.29 -16.39 -4.34
C ASN A 56 3.19 -16.38 -2.80
N GLU A 57 2.03 -16.78 -2.27
CA GLU A 57 1.76 -16.79 -0.82
C GLU A 57 2.65 -17.80 -0.07
N ASP A 58 2.78 -19.03 -0.60
CA ASP A 58 3.60 -20.07 0.02
C ASP A 58 5.07 -19.65 0.11
N LEU A 59 5.61 -19.06 -0.96
CA LEU A 59 6.98 -18.54 -0.96
C LEU A 59 7.14 -17.33 -0.04
N ALA A 60 6.18 -16.40 -0.04
CA ALA A 60 6.22 -15.22 0.82
C ALA A 60 6.15 -15.60 2.31
N ALA A 61 5.31 -16.57 2.67
CA ALA A 61 5.22 -17.10 4.03
C ALA A 61 6.55 -17.72 4.47
N ASN A 62 7.11 -18.61 3.65
CA ASN A 62 8.42 -19.22 3.93
C ASN A 62 9.53 -18.18 4.02
N PHE A 63 9.52 -17.16 3.15
CA PHE A 63 10.50 -16.08 3.17
C PHE A 63 10.41 -15.23 4.44
N LEU A 64 9.20 -14.84 4.86
CA LEU A 64 8.98 -14.06 6.08
C LEU A 64 9.37 -14.84 7.34
N LEU A 65 9.01 -16.12 7.40
CA LEU A 65 9.39 -17.02 8.49
C LEU A 65 10.91 -17.14 8.57
N SER A 66 11.57 -17.47 7.45
CA SER A 66 13.03 -17.59 7.41
C SER A 66 13.76 -16.28 7.75
N GLN A 67 13.18 -15.11 7.45
CA GLN A 67 13.75 -13.82 7.84
C GLN A 67 13.55 -13.48 9.33
N THR A 68 12.46 -13.93 9.95
CA THR A 68 12.14 -13.64 11.36
C THR A 68 12.71 -14.66 12.33
N GLU A 69 12.85 -15.91 11.93
CA GLU A 69 13.50 -16.95 12.76
C GLU A 69 14.94 -16.56 13.13
N ASP A 70 15.65 -15.83 12.27
CA ASP A 70 16.97 -15.28 12.54
C ASP A 70 16.95 -14.08 13.53
N ASP A 71 15.92 -13.24 13.50
CA ASP A 71 15.82 -12.02 14.35
C ASP A 71 15.41 -12.36 15.80
N GLN A 72 14.64 -13.44 15.99
CA GLN A 72 14.14 -13.89 17.29
C GLN A 72 15.16 -14.67 18.14
N GLN A 73 16.36 -14.92 17.61
CA GLN A 73 17.46 -15.60 18.31
C GLN A 73 18.42 -14.65 19.04
N SER A 74 18.06 -13.37 19.21
CA SER A 74 18.87 -12.36 19.90
C SER A 74 18.40 -12.04 21.33
#